data_AF-A0A6P5G7N0-F1
#
_entry.id   AF-A0A6P5G7N0-F1
#
_cell.length_a   1.000
_cell.length_b   1.000
_cell.length_c   1.000
_cell.angle_alpha   90.00
_cell.angle_beta   90.00
_cell.angle_gamma   90.00
#
_symmetry.space_group_name_H-M   'P 1'
#
loop_
_entity.id
_entity.type
_entity.pdbx_description
1 polymer ?
#
loop_
_entity_poly.entity_id
_entity_poly.type
_entity_poly.pdbx_seq_one_letter_code
_entity_poly.pdbx_strand_id
1 'polypeptide(L)'
;MALLSGIEATRYLNGRSGKVPGTGLVHAPFALLPMSFPKVYWRQACELAPIFSELVDRVSLDGTFLQESLSRTKKVDAFTHRLLEIHSKMLEINKKEDIRLGLHRSDYMLDAETKSLFQVELNTISSSFPGLSCLVSELHRNLLNHYGKHVGLDSRKVPGNTAVSRYAEALAKAWSEYNNSSAVVMFVVQNEERNMYDQYWLSEVMKEMHGVTTIRKTLAEIDAEGRVSSDGTLTVNGHTVAVVYFRAGYSPSDYPSESEWRARFLMEQSAAIKCPSISYHLVGTKKIQQELAKPNVLERFIDNKDDIAKLRKCFAGLWSLDNEDVVKSAIEKPELYVLKPQREGGGNNIYGDDVRETLFRLKSEGSEELSAYILMQRIFPTASLAYLVREGVCHRGDAISELGIYGAYLRNKDKVIMNDQCGYLMRTKVSSSNEGGVAAGFAVLDSIYLN
;
A
#
# COMPACT_ATOMS: atom_id res chain seq x y z
N MET A 1 -1.42 -20.51 23.86
CA MET A 1 -1.99 -19.19 24.25
C MET A 1 -1.00 -18.03 24.09
N ALA A 2 0.31 -18.20 24.34
CA ALA A 2 1.31 -17.12 24.20
C ALA A 2 1.67 -16.66 22.77
N LEU A 3 1.15 -17.31 21.71
CA LEU A 3 1.39 -16.92 20.30
C LEU A 3 0.26 -16.05 19.71
N LEU A 4 -0.91 -16.02 20.36
CA LEU A 4 -2.02 -15.14 19.95
C LEU A 4 -1.88 -13.73 20.54
N SER A 5 -1.01 -13.53 21.53
CA SER A 5 -0.84 -12.27 22.29
C SER A 5 -0.13 -11.15 21.52
N GLY A 6 -0.12 -11.21 20.18
CA GLY A 6 0.47 -10.19 19.32
C GLY A 6 -0.30 -9.93 18.03
N ILE A 7 -1.13 -10.88 17.56
CA ILE A 7 -1.97 -10.69 16.37
C ILE A 7 -3.25 -9.98 16.80
N GLU A 8 -3.12 -8.77 17.32
CA GLU A 8 -4.23 -8.03 17.91
C GLU A 8 -4.75 -6.96 16.95
N ALA A 9 -6.07 -6.87 16.85
CA ALA A 9 -6.83 -5.79 16.23
C ALA A 9 -7.95 -5.37 17.20
N THR A 10 -8.60 -4.24 16.95
CA THR A 10 -9.70 -3.78 17.82
C THR A 10 -11.08 -4.06 17.20
N ARG A 11 -12.07 -4.48 18.02
CA ARG A 11 -13.41 -4.93 17.57
C ARG A 11 -14.39 -3.78 17.25
N TYR A 12 -15.33 -3.97 16.33
CA TYR A 12 -16.37 -2.96 15.99
C TYR A 12 -17.34 -2.61 17.13
N LEU A 13 -17.63 -3.54 18.05
CA LEU A 13 -18.78 -3.46 18.97
C LEU A 13 -18.58 -2.56 20.19
N ASN A 14 -17.41 -1.96 20.38
CA ASN A 14 -17.13 -1.12 21.54
C ASN A 14 -16.68 0.27 21.06
N GLY A 15 -17.47 1.32 21.31
CA GLY A 15 -17.22 2.68 20.78
C GLY A 15 -15.90 3.35 21.21
N ARG A 16 -15.08 2.67 22.02
CA ARG A 16 -13.71 3.08 22.42
C ARG A 16 -12.59 2.34 21.66
N SER A 17 -12.94 1.26 20.98
CA SER A 17 -12.05 0.45 20.13
C SER A 17 -11.48 1.30 18.99
N GLY A 18 -10.16 1.36 18.86
CA GLY A 18 -9.48 2.20 17.85
C GLY A 18 -9.13 3.62 18.32
N LYS A 19 -9.64 4.06 19.48
CA LYS A 19 -9.29 5.35 20.12
C LYS A 19 -8.46 5.19 21.38
N VAL A 20 -8.75 4.16 22.18
CA VAL A 20 -8.07 3.88 23.44
C VAL A 20 -7.30 2.57 23.34
N PRO A 21 -5.96 2.58 23.46
CA PRO A 21 -5.15 1.37 23.50
C PRO A 21 -5.61 0.39 24.60
N GLY A 22 -5.45 -0.91 24.35
CA GLY A 22 -5.77 -2.00 25.28
C GLY A 22 -7.26 -2.30 25.46
N THR A 23 -8.18 -1.65 24.74
CA THR A 23 -9.63 -1.87 24.91
C THR A 23 -10.26 -2.63 23.74
N GLY A 24 -11.10 -3.64 24.04
CA GLY A 24 -11.88 -4.34 23.03
C GLY A 24 -11.05 -5.13 22.02
N LEU A 25 -9.94 -5.72 22.48
CA LEU A 25 -9.01 -6.50 21.67
C LEU A 25 -9.66 -7.79 21.14
N VAL A 26 -9.37 -8.10 19.88
CA VAL A 26 -9.70 -9.36 19.21
C VAL A 26 -8.53 -9.73 18.32
N HIS A 27 -8.35 -11.01 18.03
CA HIS A 27 -7.32 -11.37 17.05
C HIS A 27 -7.65 -10.76 15.68
N ALA A 28 -6.63 -10.31 14.93
CA ALA A 28 -6.83 -9.97 13.53
C ALA A 28 -7.30 -11.22 12.75
N PRO A 29 -8.21 -11.10 11.76
CA PRO A 29 -8.64 -12.26 10.98
C PRO A 29 -7.45 -12.90 10.25
N PHE A 30 -7.32 -14.23 10.33
CA PHE A 30 -6.19 -14.96 9.73
C PHE A 30 -6.62 -16.30 9.11
N ALA A 31 -5.88 -16.81 8.13
CA ALA A 31 -6.00 -18.18 7.66
C ALA A 31 -5.30 -19.13 8.66
N LEU A 32 -5.86 -20.31 8.95
CA LEU A 32 -5.31 -21.23 9.96
C LEU A 32 -4.02 -21.92 9.52
N LEU A 33 -3.87 -22.14 8.21
CA LEU A 33 -2.72 -22.79 7.59
C LEU A 33 -2.25 -21.94 6.40
N PRO A 34 -0.94 -21.94 6.09
CA PRO A 34 -0.39 -21.13 5.01
C PRO A 34 -0.86 -21.60 3.64
N MET A 35 -1.13 -20.65 2.74
CA MET A 35 -1.54 -20.95 1.37
C MET A 35 -0.36 -21.33 0.47
N SER A 36 -0.55 -22.37 -0.35
CA SER A 36 0.47 -22.86 -1.28
C SER A 36 0.76 -21.83 -2.37
N PHE A 37 2.04 -21.58 -2.66
CA PHE A 37 2.45 -20.65 -3.71
C PHE A 37 3.74 -21.13 -4.41
N PRO A 38 3.81 -21.12 -5.75
CA PRO A 38 4.98 -21.61 -6.46
C PRO A 38 6.21 -20.76 -6.22
N LYS A 39 7.32 -21.42 -5.84
CA LYS A 39 8.58 -20.75 -5.52
C LYS A 39 9.13 -19.87 -6.65
N VAL A 40 8.86 -20.23 -7.90
CA VAL A 40 9.27 -19.45 -9.08
C VAL A 40 8.60 -18.07 -9.12
N TYR A 41 7.29 -17.98 -8.85
CA TYR A 41 6.58 -16.71 -8.84
C TYR A 41 6.88 -15.89 -7.59
N TRP A 42 7.15 -16.56 -6.45
CA TRP A 42 7.65 -15.88 -5.26
C TRP A 42 8.96 -15.14 -5.55
N ARG A 43 9.93 -15.82 -6.19
CA ARG A 43 11.19 -15.20 -6.59
C ARG A 43 10.98 -14.07 -7.59
N GLN A 44 10.13 -14.27 -8.60
CA GLN A 44 9.77 -13.23 -9.56
C GLN A 44 9.22 -11.98 -8.85
N ALA A 45 8.31 -12.15 -7.88
CA ALA A 45 7.75 -11.04 -7.11
C ALA A 45 8.81 -10.32 -6.27
N CYS A 46 9.71 -11.07 -5.63
CA CYS A 46 10.83 -10.51 -4.86
C CYS A 46 11.80 -9.70 -5.74
N GLU A 47 12.14 -10.20 -6.93
CA GLU A 47 13.02 -9.51 -7.89
C GLU A 47 12.45 -8.18 -8.38
N LEU A 48 11.12 -8.07 -8.44
CA LEU A 48 10.42 -6.86 -8.88
C LEU A 48 10.43 -5.73 -7.83
N ALA A 49 10.57 -6.04 -6.54
CA ALA A 49 10.47 -5.04 -5.47
C ALA A 49 11.48 -3.88 -5.59
N PRO A 50 12.79 -4.11 -5.78
CA PRO A 50 13.74 -3.01 -5.96
C PRO A 50 13.58 -2.28 -7.31
N ILE A 51 13.08 -2.98 -8.34
CA ILE A 51 12.81 -2.39 -9.66
C ILE A 51 11.62 -1.41 -9.56
N PHE A 52 10.53 -1.82 -8.92
CA PHE A 52 9.39 -0.93 -8.68
C PHE A 52 9.77 0.26 -7.80
N SER A 53 10.62 0.05 -6.80
CA SER A 53 11.07 1.12 -5.91
C SER A 53 11.86 2.20 -6.66
N GLU A 54 12.76 1.80 -7.56
CA GLU A 54 13.46 2.74 -8.45
C GLU A 54 12.47 3.40 -9.44
N LEU A 55 11.55 2.64 -10.04
CA LEU A 55 10.52 3.19 -10.92
C LEU A 55 9.69 4.28 -10.23
N VAL A 56 9.29 4.05 -8.97
CA VAL A 56 8.54 5.05 -8.19
C VAL A 56 9.37 6.31 -7.98
N ASP A 57 10.64 6.21 -7.58
CA ASP A 57 11.51 7.38 -7.42
C ASP A 57 11.63 8.15 -8.73
N ARG A 58 11.91 7.46 -9.84
CA ARG A 58 12.11 8.07 -11.16
C ARG A 58 10.86 8.75 -11.70
N VAL A 59 9.69 8.12 -11.55
CA VAL A 59 8.40 8.71 -11.96
C VAL A 59 8.05 9.91 -11.09
N SER A 60 8.36 9.86 -9.78
CA SER A 60 8.07 10.95 -8.85
C SER A 60 8.81 12.26 -9.17
N LEU A 61 9.91 12.18 -9.92
CA LEU A 61 10.72 13.32 -10.35
C LEU A 61 10.17 13.99 -11.61
N ASP A 62 9.34 13.29 -12.40
CA ASP A 62 8.72 13.83 -13.61
C ASP A 62 7.37 14.48 -13.27
N GLY A 63 7.46 15.69 -12.70
CA GLY A 63 6.30 16.47 -12.29
C GLY A 63 5.33 16.76 -13.44
N THR A 64 5.86 16.95 -14.65
CA THR A 64 5.07 17.15 -15.88
C THR A 64 4.27 15.90 -16.20
N PHE A 65 4.90 14.72 -16.22
CA PHE A 65 4.21 13.46 -16.44
C PHE A 65 3.07 13.23 -15.45
N LEU A 66 3.29 13.48 -14.16
CA LEU A 66 2.25 13.34 -13.15
C LEU A 66 1.07 14.30 -13.37
N GLN A 67 1.35 15.58 -13.60
CA GLN A 67 0.32 16.60 -13.82
C GLN A 67 -0.48 16.35 -15.10
N GLU A 68 0.19 16.00 -16.20
CA GLU A 68 -0.45 15.73 -17.49
C GLU A 68 -1.29 14.46 -17.45
N SER A 69 -0.74 13.36 -16.90
CA SER A 69 -1.41 12.06 -16.80
C SER A 69 -2.69 12.11 -15.98
N LEU A 70 -2.73 12.98 -14.96
CA LEU A 70 -3.86 13.14 -14.05
C LEU A 70 -4.71 14.39 -14.37
N SER A 71 -4.40 15.13 -15.44
CA SER A 71 -5.06 16.41 -15.78
C SER A 71 -6.57 16.28 -16.01
N ARG A 72 -7.03 15.20 -16.64
CA ARG A 72 -8.46 14.92 -16.83
C ARG A 72 -9.11 14.49 -15.53
N THR A 73 -8.44 13.59 -14.80
CA THR A 73 -8.89 13.10 -13.48
C THR A 73 -9.05 14.25 -12.47
N LYS A 74 -8.19 15.27 -12.53
CA LYS A 74 -8.28 16.50 -11.73
C LYS A 74 -9.62 17.22 -11.83
N LYS A 75 -10.32 17.11 -12.97
CA LYS A 75 -11.60 17.80 -13.21
C LYS A 75 -12.77 17.12 -12.52
N VAL A 76 -12.70 15.80 -12.34
CA VAL A 76 -13.83 14.96 -11.92
C VAL A 76 -13.61 14.31 -10.55
N ASP A 77 -12.37 14.24 -10.06
CA ASP A 77 -12.04 13.68 -8.76
C ASP A 77 -11.49 14.73 -7.78
N ALA A 78 -12.35 15.22 -6.89
CA ALA A 78 -12.01 16.25 -5.92
C ALA A 78 -10.82 15.88 -5.01
N PHE A 79 -10.67 14.60 -4.66
CA PHE A 79 -9.56 14.16 -3.82
C PHE A 79 -8.22 14.24 -4.55
N THR A 80 -8.12 13.63 -5.74
CA THR A 80 -6.91 13.72 -6.59
C THR A 80 -6.62 15.17 -6.98
N HIS A 81 -7.65 15.99 -7.20
CA HIS A 81 -7.47 17.43 -7.43
C HIS A 81 -6.67 18.10 -6.32
N ARG A 82 -7.06 17.90 -5.07
CA ARG A 82 -6.37 18.50 -3.91
C ARG A 82 -4.94 17.99 -3.73
N LEU A 83 -4.69 16.71 -4.03
CA LEU A 83 -3.32 16.17 -4.06
C LEU A 83 -2.47 16.84 -5.15
N LEU A 84 -3.03 17.04 -6.35
CA LEU A 84 -2.37 17.73 -7.45
C LEU A 84 -2.13 19.21 -7.15
N GLU A 85 -3.02 19.89 -6.43
CA GLU A 85 -2.81 21.28 -5.99
C GLU A 85 -1.59 21.39 -5.06
N ILE A 86 -1.45 20.48 -4.09
CA ILE A 86 -0.27 20.43 -3.22
C ILE A 86 0.98 20.18 -4.06
N HIS A 87 0.94 19.21 -4.96
CA HIS A 87 2.06 18.92 -5.85
C HIS A 87 2.44 20.11 -6.74
N SER A 88 1.48 20.82 -7.33
CA SER A 88 1.71 22.05 -8.11
C SER A 88 2.44 23.11 -7.28
N LYS A 89 1.96 23.37 -6.06
CA LYS A 89 2.62 24.32 -5.15
C LYS A 89 4.05 23.89 -4.80
N MET A 90 4.30 22.59 -4.63
CA MET A 90 5.65 22.08 -4.37
C MET A 90 6.58 22.24 -5.59
N LEU A 91 6.07 22.08 -6.81
CA LEU A 91 6.81 22.37 -8.04
C LEU A 91 7.14 23.87 -8.17
N GLU A 92 6.20 24.75 -7.83
CA GLU A 92 6.41 26.21 -7.84
C GLU A 92 7.46 26.66 -6.81
N ILE A 93 7.43 26.08 -5.61
CA ILE A 93 8.45 26.31 -4.57
C ILE A 93 9.82 25.79 -5.04
N ASN A 94 9.85 24.83 -5.97
CA ASN A 94 11.04 24.18 -6.52
C ASN A 94 12.00 23.70 -5.41
N LYS A 95 11.42 23.15 -4.35
CA LYS A 95 12.19 22.68 -3.21
C LYS A 95 12.97 21.44 -3.61
N LYS A 96 14.27 21.47 -3.36
CA LYS A 96 15.14 20.31 -3.58
C LYS A 96 14.94 19.27 -2.48
N GLU A 97 14.27 18.17 -2.81
CA GLU A 97 14.13 17.00 -1.92
C GLU A 97 15.28 16.03 -2.18
N ASP A 98 16.44 16.31 -1.57
CA ASP A 98 17.65 15.50 -1.73
C ASP A 98 17.51 14.13 -1.05
N ILE A 99 16.82 14.05 0.09
CA ILE A 99 16.56 12.79 0.78
C ILE A 99 15.13 12.33 0.50
N ARG A 100 14.98 11.17 -0.15
CA ARG A 100 13.68 10.61 -0.55
C ARG A 100 13.53 9.20 0.00
N LEU A 101 12.38 8.96 0.64
CA LEU A 101 12.05 7.71 1.33
C LEU A 101 10.73 7.15 0.80
N GLY A 102 10.73 5.87 0.46
CA GLY A 102 9.55 5.14 0.03
C GLY A 102 9.40 3.81 0.74
N LEU A 103 8.23 3.56 1.33
CA LEU A 103 7.85 2.25 1.88
C LEU A 103 6.64 1.72 1.12
N HIS A 104 6.92 0.82 0.17
CA HIS A 104 5.97 0.38 -0.84
C HIS A 104 5.50 -1.05 -0.59
N ARG A 105 4.32 -1.38 -1.11
CA ARG A 105 3.87 -2.76 -1.28
C ARG A 105 3.31 -2.98 -2.67
N SER A 106 3.97 -3.84 -3.44
CA SER A 106 3.49 -4.27 -4.75
C SER A 106 2.68 -5.53 -4.57
N ASP A 107 1.41 -5.52 -4.99
CA ASP A 107 0.46 -6.60 -4.77
C ASP A 107 0.23 -7.39 -6.07
N TYR A 108 0.15 -8.72 -5.97
CA TYR A 108 0.12 -9.64 -7.11
C TYR A 108 -0.90 -10.76 -6.95
N MET A 109 -1.44 -11.22 -8.07
CA MET A 109 -2.20 -12.44 -8.18
C MET A 109 -1.61 -13.33 -9.28
N LEU A 110 -1.58 -14.65 -9.04
CA LEU A 110 -1.17 -15.63 -10.03
C LEU A 110 -2.37 -16.07 -10.85
N ASP A 111 -2.41 -15.68 -12.11
CA ASP A 111 -3.51 -16.02 -13.01
C ASP A 111 -3.51 -17.52 -13.37
N ALA A 112 -4.67 -18.17 -13.25
CA ALA A 112 -4.78 -19.61 -13.43
C ALA A 112 -4.65 -20.04 -14.89
N GLU A 113 -5.13 -19.23 -15.83
CA GLU A 113 -5.16 -19.58 -17.25
C GLU A 113 -3.79 -19.33 -17.88
N THR A 114 -3.27 -18.12 -17.75
CA THR A 114 -2.01 -17.70 -18.39
C THR A 114 -0.77 -18.14 -17.63
N LYS A 115 -0.92 -18.63 -16.39
CA LYS A 115 0.20 -18.95 -15.47
C LYS A 115 1.17 -17.77 -15.33
N SER A 116 0.62 -16.55 -15.31
CA SER A 116 1.39 -15.31 -15.21
C SER A 116 1.11 -14.64 -13.88
N LEU A 117 2.18 -14.10 -13.26
CA LEU A 117 2.07 -13.31 -12.05
C LEU A 117 1.77 -11.86 -12.43
N PHE A 118 0.55 -11.41 -12.21
CA PHE A 118 0.12 -10.07 -12.55
C PHE A 118 0.04 -9.18 -11.31
N GLN A 119 0.54 -7.96 -11.44
CA GLN A 119 0.42 -6.91 -10.44
C GLN A 119 -1.03 -6.41 -10.39
N VAL A 120 -1.62 -6.47 -9.20
CA VAL A 120 -2.95 -5.93 -8.89
C VAL A 120 -2.88 -4.41 -8.77
N GLU A 121 -1.94 -3.92 -7.96
CA GLU A 121 -1.69 -2.51 -7.69
C GLU A 121 -0.31 -2.30 -7.04
N LEU A 122 0.14 -1.05 -6.99
CA LEU A 122 1.32 -0.62 -6.26
C LEU A 122 0.92 0.38 -5.18
N ASN A 123 1.09 0.01 -3.91
CA ASN A 123 0.77 0.86 -2.77
C ASN A 123 2.01 1.71 -2.46
N THR A 124 1.91 3.02 -2.63
CA THR A 124 3.02 3.96 -2.35
C THR A 124 2.82 4.76 -1.07
N ILE A 125 1.63 4.76 -0.48
CA ILE A 125 1.28 5.42 0.79
C ILE A 125 0.67 4.43 1.78
N SER A 126 1.03 4.56 3.06
CA SER A 126 0.39 3.83 4.18
C SER A 126 0.28 2.31 3.96
N SER A 127 1.32 1.71 3.37
CA SER A 127 1.45 0.27 3.17
C SER A 127 1.35 -0.47 4.52
N SER A 128 0.15 -0.97 4.80
CA SER A 128 -0.19 -1.59 6.09
C SER A 128 0.29 -3.04 6.21
N PHE A 129 0.22 -3.56 7.43
CA PHE A 129 0.51 -4.94 7.85
C PHE A 129 1.97 -5.41 7.89
N PRO A 130 3.03 -4.58 7.91
CA PRO A 130 4.39 -5.09 8.06
C PRO A 130 4.64 -5.77 9.41
N GLY A 131 3.90 -5.42 10.47
CA GLY A 131 3.99 -6.07 11.77
C GLY A 131 3.15 -7.35 11.82
N LEU A 132 1.86 -7.24 11.50
CA LEU A 132 0.95 -8.39 11.59
C LEU A 132 1.32 -9.52 10.61
N SER A 133 1.89 -9.21 9.44
CA SER A 133 2.33 -10.25 8.49
C SER A 133 3.49 -11.08 9.03
N CYS A 134 4.42 -10.48 9.79
CA CYS A 134 5.49 -11.21 10.47
C CYS A 134 4.91 -12.21 11.48
N LEU A 135 3.96 -11.75 12.30
CA LEU A 135 3.34 -12.58 13.33
C LEU A 135 2.52 -13.73 12.74
N VAL A 136 1.84 -13.54 11.61
CA VAL A 136 1.11 -14.62 10.92
C VAL A 136 2.07 -15.65 10.31
N SER A 137 3.20 -15.21 9.74
CA SER A 137 4.26 -16.13 9.29
C SER A 137 4.83 -16.96 10.44
N GLU A 138 5.03 -16.36 11.62
CA GLU A 138 5.49 -17.05 12.82
C GLU A 138 4.45 -18.01 13.38
N LEU A 139 3.17 -17.60 13.41
CA LEU A 139 2.05 -18.45 13.77
C LEU A 139 2.03 -19.72 12.91
N HIS A 140 2.10 -19.58 11.58
CA HIS A 140 2.10 -20.73 10.69
C HIS A 140 3.33 -21.62 10.87
N ARG A 141 4.53 -21.05 11.01
CA ARG A 141 5.73 -21.84 11.34
C ARG A 141 5.56 -22.61 12.64
N ASN A 142 4.98 -21.99 13.67
CA ASN A 142 4.75 -22.63 14.95
C ASN A 142 3.71 -23.76 14.86
N LEU A 143 2.58 -23.52 14.19
CA LEU A 143 1.55 -24.54 13.96
C LEU A 143 2.12 -25.73 13.19
N LEU A 144 2.93 -25.49 12.15
CA LEU A 144 3.56 -26.55 11.37
C LEU A 144 4.67 -27.28 12.14
N ASN A 145 5.37 -26.63 13.08
CA ASN A 145 6.32 -27.33 13.95
C ASN A 145 5.62 -28.35 14.86
N HIS A 146 4.42 -28.02 15.38
CA HIS A 146 3.67 -28.91 16.27
C HIS A 146 2.85 -29.95 15.51
N TYR A 147 2.18 -29.54 14.44
CA TYR A 147 1.16 -30.35 13.76
C TYR A 147 1.52 -30.72 12.31
N GLY A 148 2.65 -30.24 11.78
CA GLY A 148 3.03 -30.41 10.37
C GLY A 148 3.07 -31.86 9.90
N LYS A 149 3.50 -32.79 10.77
CA LYS A 149 3.48 -34.24 10.47
C LYS A 149 2.06 -34.78 10.23
N HIS A 150 1.05 -34.26 10.93
CA HIS A 150 -0.34 -34.69 10.80
C HIS A 150 -0.99 -34.16 9.52
N VAL A 151 -0.58 -32.97 9.08
CA VAL A 151 -1.14 -32.30 7.89
C VAL A 151 -0.25 -32.43 6.64
N GLY A 152 0.89 -33.11 6.73
CA GLY A 152 1.83 -33.30 5.62
C GLY A 152 2.57 -32.02 5.19
N LEU A 153 2.76 -31.06 6.11
CA LEU A 153 3.37 -29.76 5.83
C LEU A 153 4.65 -29.54 6.64
N ASP A 154 5.64 -28.88 6.03
CA ASP A 154 6.94 -28.58 6.63
C ASP A 154 7.05 -27.07 6.93
N SER A 155 7.31 -26.70 8.19
CA SER A 155 7.47 -25.31 8.61
C SER A 155 8.60 -24.56 7.89
N ARG A 156 9.62 -25.28 7.39
CA ARG A 156 10.73 -24.71 6.62
C ARG A 156 10.31 -24.16 5.26
N LYS A 157 9.14 -24.57 4.75
CA LYS A 157 8.58 -24.07 3.49
C LYS A 157 7.80 -22.76 3.65
N VAL A 158 7.55 -22.30 4.87
CA VAL A 158 7.03 -20.96 5.14
C VAL A 158 8.23 -20.00 5.18
N PRO A 159 8.36 -19.02 4.26
CA PRO A 159 9.50 -18.10 4.28
C PRO A 159 9.46 -17.19 5.52
N GLY A 160 10.65 -16.80 5.99
CA GLY A 160 10.77 -15.83 7.08
C GLY A 160 10.27 -14.47 6.62
N ASN A 161 9.82 -13.63 7.55
CA ASN A 161 9.25 -12.34 7.21
C ASN A 161 9.89 -11.25 8.07
N THR A 162 10.50 -10.28 7.41
CA THR A 162 11.29 -9.21 8.04
C THR A 162 10.67 -7.83 7.80
N ALA A 163 9.37 -7.77 7.50
CA ALA A 163 8.72 -6.54 7.04
C ALA A 163 8.80 -5.41 8.06
N VAL A 164 8.41 -5.65 9.31
CA VAL A 164 8.51 -4.62 10.36
C VAL A 164 9.95 -4.16 10.59
N SER A 165 10.91 -5.07 10.71
CA SER A 165 12.29 -4.71 11.03
C SER A 165 12.96 -3.93 9.91
N ARG A 166 12.69 -4.29 8.65
CA ARG A 166 13.26 -3.60 7.49
C ARG A 166 12.61 -2.25 7.22
N TYR A 167 11.31 -2.10 7.49
CA TYR A 167 10.65 -0.79 7.48
C TYR A 167 11.18 0.12 8.60
N ALA A 168 11.39 -0.41 9.81
CA ALA A 168 12.01 0.33 10.91
C ALA A 168 13.43 0.78 10.56
N GLU A 169 14.23 -0.11 9.96
CA GLU A 169 15.58 0.19 9.50
C GLU A 169 15.59 1.33 8.46
N ALA A 170 14.67 1.30 7.49
CA ALA A 170 14.55 2.34 6.47
C ALA A 170 14.19 3.71 7.08
N LEU A 171 13.24 3.75 8.01
CA LEU A 171 12.86 4.96 8.75
C LEU A 171 14.01 5.49 9.62
N ALA A 172 14.74 4.60 10.32
CA ALA A 172 15.88 4.96 11.13
C ALA A 172 17.07 5.48 10.30
N LYS A 173 17.32 4.88 9.12
CA LYS A 173 18.31 5.40 8.17
C LYS A 173 17.91 6.78 7.65
N ALA A 174 16.65 6.99 7.28
CA ALA A 174 16.18 8.31 6.85
C ALA A 174 16.32 9.36 7.96
N TRP A 175 15.98 9.01 9.20
CA TRP A 175 16.21 9.85 10.38
C TRP A 175 17.70 10.16 10.58
N SER A 176 18.58 9.19 10.36
CA SER A 176 20.03 9.38 10.45
C SER A 176 20.56 10.32 9.34
N GLU A 177 20.04 10.21 8.13
CA GLU A 177 20.39 11.09 7.01
C GLU A 177 19.88 12.54 7.21
N TYR A 178 18.76 12.72 7.92
CA TYR A 178 18.31 14.04 8.36
C TYR A 178 19.30 14.68 9.35
N ASN A 179 20.07 13.86 10.07
CA ASN A 179 21.22 14.25 10.89
C ASN A 179 20.90 15.24 12.03
N ASN A 180 19.80 14.97 12.77
CA ASN A 180 19.49 15.66 14.02
C ASN A 180 19.08 14.64 15.08
N SER A 181 19.97 14.37 16.03
CA SER A 181 19.78 13.35 17.08
C SER A 181 18.65 13.65 18.07
N SER A 182 18.19 14.90 18.12
CA SER A 182 17.06 15.31 18.98
C SER A 182 15.70 15.22 18.28
N ALA A 183 15.70 15.05 16.95
CA ALA A 183 14.48 14.99 16.16
C ALA A 183 13.76 13.64 16.33
N VAL A 184 12.47 13.63 16.05
CA VAL A 184 11.60 12.44 16.14
C VAL A 184 11.13 11.98 14.75
N VAL A 185 10.63 10.75 14.70
CA VAL A 185 9.81 10.27 13.57
C VAL A 185 8.33 10.40 13.94
N MET A 186 7.59 11.18 13.17
CA MET A 186 6.16 11.42 13.40
C MET A 186 5.32 10.50 12.53
N PHE A 187 4.50 9.67 13.16
CA PHE A 187 3.47 8.87 12.50
C PHE A 187 2.22 9.73 12.34
N VAL A 188 1.80 9.96 11.09
CA VAL A 188 0.52 10.61 10.77
C VAL A 188 -0.56 9.54 10.76
N VAL A 189 -1.53 9.61 11.66
CA VAL A 189 -2.49 8.52 11.93
C VAL A 189 -3.94 8.98 11.79
N GLN A 190 -4.86 8.05 11.57
CA GLN A 190 -6.29 8.33 11.56
C GLN A 190 -6.79 8.58 12.99
N ASN A 191 -7.90 9.33 13.14
CA ASN A 191 -8.54 9.57 14.44
C ASN A 191 -9.03 8.28 15.11
N GLU A 192 -9.47 7.30 14.30
CA GLU A 192 -9.89 5.97 14.75
C GLU A 192 -9.06 4.91 14.02
N GLU A 193 -8.06 4.35 14.70
CA GLU A 193 -7.11 3.43 14.08
C GLU A 193 -7.20 2.05 14.73
N ARG A 194 -7.92 1.14 14.07
CA ARG A 194 -8.11 -0.23 14.59
C ARG A 194 -6.91 -1.14 14.38
N ASN A 195 -6.07 -0.78 13.41
CA ASN A 195 -4.81 -1.44 13.13
C ASN A 195 -3.64 -0.72 13.83
N MET A 196 -3.90 -0.07 14.98
CA MET A 196 -2.87 0.70 15.70
C MET A 196 -1.73 -0.18 16.20
N TYR A 197 -1.98 -1.47 16.47
CA TYR A 197 -0.95 -2.38 16.98
C TYR A 197 0.08 -2.76 15.91
N ASP A 198 -0.32 -2.81 14.63
CA ASP A 198 0.63 -2.93 13.51
C ASP A 198 1.60 -1.75 13.46
N GLN A 199 1.12 -0.55 13.79
CA GLN A 199 1.93 0.66 13.86
C GLN A 199 2.76 0.72 15.13
N TYR A 200 2.18 0.30 16.26
CA TYR A 200 2.84 0.25 17.56
C TYR A 200 4.02 -0.72 17.54
N TRP A 201 3.86 -1.89 16.91
CA TRP A 201 4.95 -2.85 16.74
C TRP A 201 6.13 -2.22 15.99
N LEU A 202 5.86 -1.44 14.95
CA LEU A 202 6.90 -0.70 14.22
C LEU A 202 7.58 0.36 15.10
N SER A 203 6.83 1.11 15.92
CA SER A 203 7.42 2.11 16.82
C SER A 203 8.27 1.49 17.93
N GLU A 204 7.87 0.34 18.48
CA GLU A 204 8.68 -0.38 19.47
C GLU A 204 9.99 -0.87 18.85
N VAL A 205 9.92 -1.49 17.66
CA VAL A 205 11.10 -1.93 16.91
C VAL A 205 12.05 -0.76 16.60
N MET A 206 11.53 0.42 16.25
CA MET A 206 12.35 1.63 16.09
C MET A 206 13.03 2.05 17.39
N LYS A 207 12.31 2.01 18.51
CA LYS A 207 12.84 2.43 19.81
C LYS A 207 13.90 1.46 20.33
N GLU A 208 13.60 0.17 20.31
CA GLU A 208 14.44 -0.88 20.87
C GLU A 208 15.70 -1.14 20.03
N MET A 209 15.56 -1.21 18.70
CA MET A 209 16.70 -1.57 17.83
C MET A 209 17.51 -0.36 17.36
N HIS A 210 16.89 0.82 17.26
CA HIS A 210 17.52 2.00 16.66
C HIS A 210 17.59 3.20 17.61
N GLY A 211 16.99 3.14 18.80
CA GLY A 211 16.97 4.24 19.76
C GLY A 211 16.13 5.45 19.31
N VAL A 212 15.38 5.33 18.20
CA VAL A 212 14.65 6.45 17.59
C VAL A 212 13.31 6.64 18.29
N THR A 213 13.05 7.86 18.75
CA THR A 213 11.77 8.20 19.39
C THR A 213 10.72 8.53 18.33
N THR A 214 9.51 8.02 18.53
CA THR A 214 8.36 8.28 17.66
C THR A 214 7.26 9.04 18.37
N ILE A 215 6.55 9.90 17.64
CA ILE A 215 5.29 10.51 18.09
C ILE A 215 4.17 10.16 17.12
N ARG A 216 2.92 10.19 17.58
CA ARG A 216 1.72 9.92 16.76
C ARG A 216 0.85 11.16 16.76
N LYS A 217 0.45 11.62 15.58
CA LYS A 217 -0.39 12.81 15.42
C LYS A 217 -1.39 12.63 14.29
N THR A 218 -2.60 13.13 14.49
CA THR A 218 -3.62 13.21 13.43
C THR A 218 -3.35 14.46 12.58
N LEU A 219 -3.92 14.52 11.37
CA LEU A 219 -3.78 15.71 10.52
C LEU A 219 -4.34 16.97 11.20
N ALA A 220 -5.43 16.87 11.94
CA ALA A 220 -6.01 17.99 12.70
C ALA A 220 -5.08 18.48 13.82
N GLU A 221 -4.43 17.57 14.56
CA GLU A 221 -3.45 17.95 15.59
C GLU A 221 -2.22 18.63 14.96
N ILE A 222 -1.80 18.19 13.77
CA ILE A 222 -0.67 18.79 13.05
C ILE A 222 -1.00 20.21 12.57
N ASP A 223 -2.23 20.50 12.12
CA ASP A 223 -2.65 21.87 11.78
C ASP A 223 -2.61 22.78 13.02
N ALA A 224 -3.11 22.28 14.15
CA ALA A 224 -3.17 23.03 15.40
C ALA A 224 -1.78 23.33 15.99
N GLU A 225 -0.92 22.31 16.05
CA GLU A 225 0.33 22.31 16.81
C GLU A 225 1.59 22.43 15.95
N GLY A 226 1.47 22.24 14.64
CA GLY A 226 2.58 22.19 13.71
C GLY A 226 3.03 23.57 13.23
N ARG A 227 4.34 23.79 13.17
CA ARG A 227 4.95 25.03 12.66
C ARG A 227 6.18 24.68 11.82
N VAL A 228 6.41 25.43 10.76
CA VAL A 228 7.63 25.36 9.94
C VAL A 228 8.41 26.65 10.15
N SER A 229 9.64 26.52 10.65
CA SER A 229 10.57 27.64 10.85
C SER A 229 11.13 28.15 9.52
N SER A 230 11.80 29.30 9.52
CA SER A 230 12.38 29.91 8.32
C SER A 230 13.48 29.06 7.66
N ASP A 231 14.12 28.17 8.43
CA ASP A 231 15.08 27.17 7.94
C ASP A 231 14.39 25.91 7.35
N GLY A 232 13.06 25.88 7.35
CA GLY A 232 12.27 24.75 6.88
C GLY A 232 12.02 23.66 7.94
N THR A 233 12.53 23.81 9.17
CA THR A 233 12.38 22.79 10.22
C THR A 233 10.92 22.65 10.65
N LEU A 234 10.37 21.43 10.58
CA LEU A 234 9.05 21.11 11.12
C LEU A 234 9.15 20.89 12.64
N THR A 235 8.32 21.59 13.40
CA THR A 235 8.10 21.33 14.81
C THR A 235 6.62 21.03 15.05
N VAL A 236 6.32 20.01 15.86
CA VAL A 236 4.96 19.67 16.27
C VAL A 236 4.95 19.44 17.77
N ASN A 237 4.16 20.24 18.50
CA ASN A 237 4.13 20.23 19.97
C ASN A 237 5.53 20.26 20.60
N GLY A 238 6.38 21.18 20.14
CA GLY A 238 7.75 21.35 20.65
C GLY A 238 8.78 20.31 20.19
N HIS A 239 8.39 19.29 19.43
CA HIS A 239 9.31 18.27 18.91
C HIS A 239 9.72 18.60 17.47
N THR A 240 11.03 18.64 17.19
CA THR A 240 11.54 18.68 15.82
C THR A 240 11.26 17.36 15.12
N VAL A 241 10.69 17.40 13.92
CA VAL A 241 10.34 16.21 13.14
C VAL A 241 11.34 16.02 12.00
N ALA A 242 12.05 14.88 12.01
CA ALA A 242 12.99 14.50 10.94
C ALA A 242 12.27 13.74 9.82
N VAL A 243 11.35 12.85 10.17
CA VAL A 243 10.62 12.01 9.22
C VAL A 243 9.13 12.07 9.51
N VAL A 244 8.33 12.29 8.47
CA VAL A 244 6.87 12.20 8.49
C VAL A 244 6.48 10.89 7.84
N TYR A 245 5.99 9.94 8.62
CA TYR A 245 5.54 8.63 8.15
C TYR A 245 4.02 8.56 8.10
N PHE A 246 3.45 8.48 6.90
CA PHE A 246 2.00 8.47 6.71
C PHE A 246 1.42 7.07 6.94
N ARG A 247 0.54 6.98 7.93
CA ARG A 247 -0.42 5.89 8.16
C ARG A 247 -1.88 6.34 7.97
N ALA A 248 -2.06 7.52 7.38
CA ALA A 248 -3.32 8.18 7.05
C ALA A 248 -3.11 9.11 5.84
N GLY A 249 -4.16 9.80 5.41
CA GLY A 249 -4.09 10.80 4.34
C GLY A 249 -4.18 10.20 2.94
N TYR A 250 -4.59 8.93 2.82
CA TYR A 250 -4.76 8.21 1.54
C TYR A 250 -6.25 8.09 1.14
N SER A 251 -7.16 8.52 2.01
CA SER A 251 -8.61 8.51 1.76
C SER A 251 -9.19 9.92 1.96
N PRO A 252 -10.24 10.31 1.20
CA PRO A 252 -10.95 11.58 1.44
C PRO A 252 -11.49 11.70 2.87
N SER A 253 -11.83 10.57 3.51
CA SER A 253 -12.32 10.55 4.90
C SER A 253 -11.29 11.00 5.93
N ASP A 254 -10.01 11.02 5.58
CA ASP A 254 -8.94 11.58 6.42
C ASP A 254 -8.89 13.12 6.35
N TYR A 255 -9.70 13.74 5.49
CA TYR A 255 -9.75 15.18 5.25
C TYR A 255 -11.18 15.73 5.46
N PRO A 256 -11.73 15.65 6.69
CA PRO A 256 -13.07 16.15 6.97
C PRO A 256 -13.19 17.67 6.85
N SER A 257 -12.07 18.41 6.87
CA SER A 257 -12.05 19.87 6.75
C SER A 257 -10.80 20.38 6.01
N GLU A 258 -10.71 21.70 5.85
CA GLU A 258 -9.50 22.35 5.32
C GLU A 258 -8.30 22.28 6.28
N SER A 259 -8.52 21.96 7.56
CA SER A 259 -7.46 21.77 8.55
C SER A 259 -6.48 20.68 8.11
N GLU A 260 -7.00 19.54 7.67
CA GLU A 260 -6.18 18.42 7.29
C GLU A 260 -5.41 18.65 5.98
N TRP A 261 -6.00 19.41 5.05
CA TRP A 261 -5.33 19.84 3.83
C TRP A 261 -4.19 20.83 4.13
N ARG A 262 -4.39 21.78 5.05
CA ARG A 262 -3.33 22.68 5.51
C ARG A 262 -2.21 21.93 6.20
N ALA A 263 -2.52 20.98 7.08
CA ALA A 263 -1.52 20.13 7.72
C ALA A 263 -0.71 19.32 6.70
N ARG A 264 -1.37 18.70 5.71
CA ARG A 264 -0.69 17.95 4.66
C ARG A 264 0.27 18.85 3.88
N PHE A 265 -0.18 20.05 3.49
CA PHE A 265 0.65 21.01 2.78
C PHE A 265 1.84 21.50 3.64
N LEU A 266 1.60 21.86 4.91
CA LEU A 266 2.62 22.29 5.86
C LEU A 266 3.76 21.27 5.97
N MET A 267 3.41 19.97 6.08
CA MET A 267 4.40 18.90 6.16
C MET A 267 5.22 18.80 4.87
N GLU A 268 4.59 18.84 3.68
CA GLU A 268 5.31 18.76 2.40
C GLU A 268 6.31 19.92 2.23
N GLN A 269 5.91 21.13 2.62
CA GLN A 269 6.78 22.31 2.59
C GLN A 269 8.00 22.16 3.51
N SER A 270 7.87 21.48 4.64
CA SER A 270 8.94 21.33 5.64
C SER A 270 10.10 20.45 5.21
N ALA A 271 11.31 20.72 5.70
CA ALA A 271 12.53 19.96 5.45
C ALA A 271 12.48 18.50 5.94
N ALA A 272 11.47 18.11 6.73
CA ALA A 272 11.29 16.72 7.13
C ALA A 272 11.18 15.81 5.89
N ILE A 273 11.69 14.59 6.02
CA ILE A 273 11.62 13.57 4.98
C ILE A 273 10.22 12.95 5.04
N LYS A 274 9.47 13.01 3.94
CA LYS A 274 8.13 12.40 3.89
C LYS A 274 8.23 10.96 3.41
N CYS A 275 7.42 10.10 4.01
CA CYS A 275 7.25 8.72 3.63
C CYS A 275 5.74 8.42 3.48
N PRO A 276 5.18 8.56 2.28
CA PRO A 276 5.79 9.13 1.06
C PRO A 276 5.63 10.66 0.96
N SER A 277 6.40 11.30 0.08
CA SER A 277 6.10 12.65 -0.42
C SER A 277 4.81 12.68 -1.26
N ILE A 278 4.32 13.88 -1.57
CA ILE A 278 3.13 14.04 -2.42
C ILE A 278 3.31 13.45 -3.82
N SER A 279 4.50 13.54 -4.42
CA SER A 279 4.76 12.98 -5.75
C SER A 279 4.73 11.45 -5.73
N TYR A 280 5.36 10.83 -4.72
CA TYR A 280 5.29 9.39 -4.49
C TYR A 280 3.86 8.89 -4.26
N HIS A 281 3.04 9.65 -3.52
CA HIS A 281 1.62 9.35 -3.35
C HIS A 281 0.91 9.36 -4.72
N LEU A 282 1.10 10.40 -5.55
CA LEU A 282 0.50 10.46 -6.89
C LEU A 282 0.95 9.32 -7.80
N VAL A 283 2.19 8.85 -7.69
CA VAL A 283 2.68 7.68 -8.45
C VAL A 283 1.86 6.42 -8.17
N GLY A 284 1.35 6.25 -6.94
CA GLY A 284 0.55 5.09 -6.55
C GLY A 284 -0.88 5.07 -7.12
N THR A 285 -1.32 6.18 -7.75
CA THR A 285 -2.67 6.23 -8.33
C THR A 285 -2.84 5.19 -9.43
N LYS A 286 -4.06 4.64 -9.53
CA LYS A 286 -4.41 3.65 -10.54
C LYS A 286 -4.23 4.20 -11.95
N LYS A 287 -4.47 5.50 -12.14
CA LYS A 287 -4.23 6.18 -13.41
C LYS A 287 -2.75 6.16 -13.81
N ILE A 288 -1.81 6.42 -12.89
CA ILE A 288 -0.38 6.32 -13.20
C ILE A 288 0.03 4.87 -13.48
N GLN A 289 -0.49 3.89 -12.74
CA GLN A 289 -0.29 2.46 -13.06
C GLN A 289 -0.71 2.14 -14.50
N GLN A 290 -1.86 2.63 -14.93
CA GLN A 290 -2.35 2.44 -16.30
C GLN A 290 -1.51 3.19 -17.35
N GLU A 291 -1.07 4.42 -17.07
CA GLU A 291 -0.20 5.18 -17.98
C GLU A 291 1.17 4.52 -18.17
N LEU A 292 1.75 3.98 -17.09
CA LEU A 292 3.02 3.23 -17.16
C LEU A 292 2.91 1.95 -17.99
N ALA A 293 1.71 1.37 -18.13
CA ALA A 293 1.48 0.20 -18.96
C ALA A 293 1.41 0.50 -20.47
N LYS A 294 1.35 1.79 -20.87
CA LYS A 294 1.35 2.16 -22.29
C LYS A 294 2.70 1.82 -22.95
N PRO A 295 2.70 1.48 -24.25
CA PRO A 295 3.94 1.26 -25.00
C PRO A 295 4.90 2.46 -24.86
N ASN A 296 6.18 2.17 -24.71
CA ASN A 296 7.28 3.15 -24.64
C ASN A 296 7.29 4.11 -23.43
N VAL A 297 6.35 3.99 -22.48
CA VAL A 297 6.33 4.88 -21.30
C VAL A 297 7.35 4.44 -20.24
N LEU A 298 7.49 3.14 -19.97
CA LEU A 298 8.49 2.63 -19.01
C LEU A 298 9.93 3.03 -19.38
N GLU A 299 10.25 3.04 -20.67
CA GLU A 299 11.57 3.42 -21.21
C GLU A 299 11.96 4.86 -20.88
N ARG A 300 11.01 5.73 -20.54
CA ARG A 300 11.31 7.09 -20.07
C ARG A 300 11.95 7.10 -18.68
N PHE A 301 11.68 6.07 -17.88
CA PHE A 301 12.01 6.05 -16.45
C PHE A 301 13.06 5.00 -16.10
N ILE A 302 13.12 3.90 -16.86
CA ILE A 302 14.03 2.77 -16.65
C ILE A 302 14.82 2.52 -17.94
N ASP A 303 16.15 2.50 -17.82
CA ASP A 303 17.05 2.25 -18.96
C ASP A 303 17.34 0.75 -19.15
N ASN A 304 17.33 -0.03 -18.06
CA ASN A 304 17.66 -1.45 -18.10
C ASN A 304 16.56 -2.25 -18.78
N LYS A 305 16.86 -2.77 -19.98
CA LYS A 305 15.93 -3.56 -20.80
C LYS A 305 15.39 -4.82 -20.11
N ASP A 306 16.20 -5.46 -19.26
CA ASP A 306 15.77 -6.64 -18.50
C ASP A 306 14.75 -6.25 -17.43
N ASP A 307 14.98 -5.14 -16.74
CA ASP A 307 14.04 -4.61 -15.74
C ASP A 307 12.72 -4.18 -16.39
N ILE A 308 12.77 -3.52 -17.56
CA ILE A 308 11.57 -3.19 -18.35
C ILE A 308 10.81 -4.45 -18.75
N ALA A 309 11.51 -5.50 -19.19
CA ALA A 309 10.88 -6.77 -19.57
C ALA A 309 10.22 -7.45 -18.35
N LYS A 310 10.87 -7.45 -17.19
CA LYS A 310 10.31 -7.97 -15.93
C LYS A 310 9.06 -7.20 -15.50
N LEU A 311 9.09 -5.86 -15.53
CA LEU A 311 7.95 -5.00 -15.23
C LEU A 311 6.78 -5.30 -16.16
N ARG A 312 7.01 -5.27 -17.47
CA ARG A 312 5.97 -5.57 -18.47
C ARG A 312 5.34 -6.94 -18.29
N LYS A 313 6.15 -7.95 -17.97
CA LYS A 313 5.68 -9.33 -17.77
C LYS A 313 4.67 -9.43 -16.63
N CYS A 314 4.71 -8.53 -15.65
CA CYS A 314 3.75 -8.52 -14.55
C CYS A 314 2.58 -7.54 -14.74
N PHE A 315 2.52 -6.79 -15.85
CA PHE A 315 1.35 -5.94 -16.11
C PHE A 315 0.22 -6.78 -16.70
N ALA A 316 -0.93 -6.76 -16.02
CA ALA A 316 -2.19 -7.19 -16.64
C ALA A 316 -2.64 -6.16 -17.69
N GLY A 317 -3.68 -6.49 -18.45
CA GLY A 317 -4.34 -5.50 -19.30
C GLY A 317 -4.82 -4.29 -18.49
N LEU A 318 -4.35 -3.09 -18.85
CA LEU A 318 -4.65 -1.82 -18.19
C LEU A 318 -5.02 -0.79 -19.26
N TRP A 319 -6.22 -0.25 -19.18
CA TRP A 319 -6.76 0.63 -20.21
C TRP A 319 -7.41 1.88 -19.62
N SER A 320 -7.21 2.98 -20.33
CA SER A 320 -8.00 4.19 -20.14
C SER A 320 -9.36 4.03 -20.83
N LEU A 321 -10.39 4.68 -20.30
CA LEU A 321 -11.77 4.57 -20.80
C LEU A 321 -12.03 5.36 -22.11
N ASP A 322 -11.01 6.01 -22.66
CA ASP A 322 -11.03 6.57 -24.02
C ASP A 322 -10.78 5.50 -25.11
N ASN A 323 -10.41 4.27 -24.74
CA ASN A 323 -10.37 3.14 -25.66
C ASN A 323 -11.77 2.56 -25.86
N GLU A 324 -12.47 3.01 -26.90
CA GLU A 324 -13.86 2.61 -27.17
C GLU A 324 -14.04 1.10 -27.38
N ASP A 325 -13.08 0.43 -28.04
CA ASP A 325 -13.13 -1.02 -28.29
C ASP A 325 -13.10 -1.81 -26.98
N VAL A 326 -12.20 -1.43 -26.08
CA VAL A 326 -12.09 -2.06 -24.76
C VAL A 326 -13.34 -1.78 -23.92
N VAL A 327 -13.87 -0.56 -23.95
CA VAL A 327 -15.10 -0.22 -23.23
C VAL A 327 -16.30 -1.02 -23.77
N LYS A 328 -16.40 -1.19 -25.09
CA LYS A 328 -17.43 -2.04 -25.69
C LYS A 328 -17.29 -3.49 -25.23
N SER A 329 -16.07 -4.03 -25.23
CA SER A 329 -15.80 -5.38 -24.74
C SER A 329 -16.16 -5.54 -23.27
N ALA A 330 -15.88 -4.54 -22.44
CA ALA A 330 -16.22 -4.53 -21.02
C ALA A 330 -17.73 -4.46 -20.75
N ILE A 331 -18.50 -3.81 -21.62
CA ILE A 331 -19.97 -3.80 -21.56
C ILE A 331 -20.52 -5.19 -21.93
N GLU A 332 -19.95 -5.82 -22.95
CA GLU A 332 -20.38 -7.15 -23.42
C GLU A 332 -20.02 -8.25 -22.42
N LYS A 333 -18.82 -8.19 -21.82
CA LYS A 333 -18.24 -9.22 -20.93
C LYS A 333 -17.70 -8.62 -19.63
N PRO A 334 -18.55 -7.99 -18.79
CA PRO A 334 -18.09 -7.22 -17.65
C PRO A 334 -17.40 -8.07 -16.57
N GLU A 335 -17.67 -9.37 -16.52
CA GLU A 335 -17.04 -10.31 -15.61
C GLU A 335 -15.53 -10.43 -15.78
N LEU A 336 -15.00 -10.11 -16.98
CA LEU A 336 -13.58 -10.17 -17.32
C LEU A 336 -12.80 -8.91 -16.93
N TYR A 337 -13.48 -7.90 -16.38
CA TYR A 337 -12.89 -6.61 -16.07
C TYR A 337 -13.15 -6.18 -14.63
N VAL A 338 -12.30 -5.27 -14.17
CA VAL A 338 -12.45 -4.53 -12.93
C VAL A 338 -12.35 -3.05 -13.27
N LEU A 339 -13.34 -2.27 -12.85
CA LEU A 339 -13.32 -0.81 -13.00
C LEU A 339 -12.84 -0.20 -11.69
N LYS A 340 -11.76 0.59 -11.73
CA LYS A 340 -11.09 1.11 -10.53
C LYS A 340 -11.11 2.64 -10.50
N PRO A 341 -11.67 3.29 -9.46
CA PRO A 341 -11.52 4.72 -9.23
C PRO A 341 -10.13 5.05 -8.66
N GLN A 342 -9.79 6.34 -8.57
CA GLN A 342 -8.55 6.80 -7.91
C GLN A 342 -8.67 6.79 -6.38
N ARG A 343 -8.80 5.60 -5.78
CA ARG A 343 -8.88 5.41 -4.33
C ARG A 343 -7.94 4.31 -3.87
N GLU A 344 -7.51 4.42 -2.62
CA GLU A 344 -6.70 3.43 -1.90
C GLU A 344 -7.51 2.83 -0.73
N GLY A 345 -7.02 1.74 -0.15
CA GLY A 345 -7.58 1.15 1.09
C GLY A 345 -8.66 0.07 0.91
N GLY A 346 -8.94 -0.34 -0.34
CA GLY A 346 -9.92 -1.39 -0.68
C GLY A 346 -11.39 -0.95 -0.57
N GLY A 347 -12.31 -1.71 -1.16
CA GLY A 347 -13.76 -1.44 -1.09
C GLY A 347 -14.30 -0.44 -2.12
N ASN A 348 -13.48 -0.03 -3.09
CA ASN A 348 -13.85 1.00 -4.07
C ASN A 348 -13.98 0.47 -5.51
N ASN A 349 -13.61 -0.79 -5.75
CA ASN A 349 -13.59 -1.34 -7.11
C ASN A 349 -14.98 -1.81 -7.52
N ILE A 350 -15.25 -1.77 -8.81
CA ILE A 350 -16.53 -2.15 -9.40
C ILE A 350 -16.31 -3.40 -10.27
N TYR A 351 -17.21 -4.39 -10.15
CA TYR A 351 -17.06 -5.72 -10.74
C TYR A 351 -18.38 -6.21 -11.34
N GLY A 352 -18.30 -7.13 -12.32
CA GLY A 352 -19.49 -7.80 -12.85
C GLY A 352 -20.50 -6.82 -13.44
N ASP A 353 -21.80 -7.09 -13.30
CA ASP A 353 -22.85 -6.27 -13.92
C ASP A 353 -22.75 -4.77 -13.55
N ASP A 354 -22.28 -4.42 -12.35
CA ASP A 354 -22.05 -3.04 -11.93
C ASP A 354 -21.03 -2.31 -12.83
N VAL A 355 -20.07 -3.02 -13.43
CA VAL A 355 -19.14 -2.45 -14.44
C VAL A 355 -19.94 -2.02 -15.66
N ARG A 356 -20.82 -2.89 -16.17
CA ARG A 356 -21.65 -2.60 -17.34
C ARG A 356 -22.56 -1.40 -17.09
N GLU A 357 -23.26 -1.41 -15.95
CA GLU A 357 -24.17 -0.32 -15.54
C GLU A 357 -23.41 1.01 -15.39
N THR A 358 -22.26 0.99 -14.71
CA THR A 358 -21.43 2.18 -14.54
C THR A 358 -20.92 2.71 -15.87
N LEU A 359 -20.45 1.86 -16.79
CA LEU A 359 -19.99 2.29 -18.11
C LEU A 359 -21.12 2.89 -18.95
N PHE A 360 -22.34 2.35 -18.89
CA PHE A 360 -23.50 2.95 -19.55
C PHE A 360 -23.84 4.33 -18.97
N ARG A 361 -23.86 4.44 -17.64
CA ARG A 361 -24.11 5.71 -16.95
C ARG A 361 -23.09 6.77 -17.33
N LEU A 362 -21.79 6.45 -17.26
CA LEU A 362 -20.71 7.38 -17.61
C LEU A 362 -20.77 7.80 -19.08
N LYS A 363 -21.14 6.91 -20.00
CA LYS A 363 -21.36 7.28 -21.41
C LYS A 363 -22.51 8.28 -21.60
N SER A 364 -23.54 8.21 -20.76
CA SER A 364 -24.68 9.13 -20.81
C SER A 364 -24.40 10.50 -20.15
N GLU A 365 -23.56 10.54 -19.12
CA GLU A 365 -23.20 11.74 -18.37
C GLU A 365 -22.11 12.60 -19.06
N GLY A 366 -21.39 12.01 -20.02
CA GLY A 366 -20.38 12.70 -20.83
C GLY A 366 -18.97 12.13 -20.68
N SER A 367 -18.09 12.41 -21.64
CA SER A 367 -16.77 11.77 -21.74
C SER A 367 -15.74 12.20 -20.69
N GLU A 368 -16.02 13.25 -19.91
CA GLU A 368 -15.09 13.73 -18.87
C GLU A 368 -15.12 12.84 -17.61
N GLU A 369 -16.30 12.35 -17.19
CA GLU A 369 -16.48 11.48 -16.01
C GLU A 369 -15.75 10.13 -16.13
N LEU A 370 -15.54 9.67 -17.37
CA LEU A 370 -14.75 8.47 -17.67
C LEU A 370 -13.31 8.57 -17.17
N SER A 371 -12.77 9.78 -16.98
CA SER A 371 -11.39 9.97 -16.53
C SER A 371 -11.16 9.75 -15.03
N ALA A 372 -12.22 9.55 -14.25
CA ALA A 372 -12.11 9.17 -12.84
C ALA A 372 -11.66 7.71 -12.65
N TYR A 373 -11.82 6.87 -13.69
CA TYR A 373 -11.63 5.44 -13.62
C TYR A 373 -10.57 4.94 -14.60
N ILE A 374 -10.02 3.76 -14.29
CA ILE A 374 -9.33 2.91 -15.25
C ILE A 374 -10.05 1.57 -15.37
N LEU A 375 -9.90 0.91 -16.51
CA LEU A 375 -10.31 -0.47 -16.68
C LEU A 375 -9.10 -1.38 -16.58
N MET A 376 -9.24 -2.46 -15.81
CA MET A 376 -8.20 -3.46 -15.64
C MET A 376 -8.74 -4.85 -15.98
N GLN A 377 -7.92 -5.69 -16.59
CA GLN A 377 -8.17 -7.11 -16.75
C GLN A 377 -8.38 -7.75 -15.39
N ARG A 378 -9.48 -8.49 -15.21
CA ARG A 378 -9.69 -9.28 -14.01
C ARG A 378 -8.75 -10.48 -14.03
N ILE A 379 -8.06 -10.69 -12.91
CA ILE A 379 -7.17 -11.84 -12.71
C ILE A 379 -7.98 -12.94 -12.03
N PHE A 380 -7.82 -14.19 -12.48
CA PHE A 380 -8.55 -15.34 -11.95
C PHE A 380 -7.58 -16.36 -11.35
N PRO A 381 -7.22 -16.25 -10.06
CA PRO A 381 -6.37 -17.23 -9.39
C PRO A 381 -7.06 -18.58 -9.24
N THR A 382 -6.25 -19.64 -9.12
CA THR A 382 -6.77 -20.96 -8.74
C THR A 382 -7.28 -20.91 -7.29
N ALA A 383 -8.58 -21.11 -7.12
CA ALA A 383 -9.16 -21.24 -5.79
C ALA A 383 -8.65 -22.53 -5.12
N SER A 384 -8.34 -22.45 -3.83
CA SER A 384 -7.95 -23.59 -3.01
C SER A 384 -8.66 -23.55 -1.68
N LEU A 385 -8.86 -24.72 -1.09
CA LEU A 385 -9.54 -24.83 0.19
C LEU A 385 -8.72 -24.14 1.30
N ALA A 386 -9.35 -23.23 2.04
CA ALA A 386 -8.76 -22.55 3.18
C ALA A 386 -9.66 -22.61 4.42
N TYR A 387 -9.05 -22.39 5.58
CA TYR A 387 -9.70 -22.32 6.88
C TYR A 387 -9.49 -20.90 7.42
N LEU A 388 -10.52 -20.07 7.36
CA LEU A 388 -10.47 -18.65 7.68
C LEU A 388 -11.00 -18.42 9.09
N VAL A 389 -10.19 -17.85 9.98
CA VAL A 389 -10.54 -17.62 11.38
C VAL A 389 -10.87 -16.14 11.59
N ARG A 390 -12.06 -15.86 12.10
CA ARG A 390 -12.54 -14.51 12.44
C ARG A 390 -13.37 -14.56 13.71
N GLU A 391 -13.04 -13.69 14.67
CA GLU A 391 -13.74 -13.61 15.97
C GLU A 391 -13.87 -14.98 16.69
N GLY A 392 -12.82 -15.80 16.61
CA GLY A 392 -12.79 -17.14 17.20
C GLY A 392 -13.56 -18.22 16.41
N VAL A 393 -14.20 -17.87 15.29
CA VAL A 393 -14.93 -18.81 14.43
C VAL A 393 -14.09 -19.17 13.22
N CYS A 394 -13.96 -20.48 12.95
CA CYS A 394 -13.26 -20.99 11.79
C CYS A 394 -14.26 -21.36 10.68
N HIS A 395 -14.11 -20.73 9.52
CA HIS A 395 -14.90 -21.00 8.33
C HIS A 395 -14.08 -21.73 7.29
N ARG A 396 -14.59 -22.83 6.76
CA ARG A 396 -13.99 -23.57 5.66
C ARG A 396 -14.60 -23.10 4.34
N GLY A 397 -13.79 -22.80 3.34
CA GLY A 397 -14.28 -22.41 2.02
C GLY A 397 -13.17 -22.34 0.97
N ASP A 398 -13.57 -22.28 -0.30
CA ASP A 398 -12.66 -22.02 -1.39
C ASP A 398 -12.20 -20.56 -1.34
N ALA A 399 -10.90 -20.35 -1.43
CA ALA A 399 -10.27 -19.06 -1.25
C ALA A 399 -9.22 -18.80 -2.33
N ILE A 400 -9.00 -17.52 -2.61
CA ILE A 400 -7.94 -17.02 -3.47
C ILE A 400 -7.05 -16.09 -2.65
N SER A 401 -5.78 -16.01 -3.05
CA SER A 401 -4.78 -15.24 -2.31
C SER A 401 -4.12 -14.19 -3.20
N GLU A 402 -3.77 -13.08 -2.58
CA GLU A 402 -3.07 -11.93 -3.15
C GLU A 402 -1.76 -11.73 -2.39
N LEU A 403 -0.65 -11.80 -3.13
CA LEU A 403 0.70 -11.69 -2.62
C LEU A 403 1.15 -10.22 -2.66
N GLY A 404 1.38 -9.61 -1.51
CA GLY A 404 2.05 -8.33 -1.38
C GLY A 404 3.54 -8.50 -1.07
N ILE A 405 4.41 -7.87 -1.87
CA ILE A 405 5.84 -7.77 -1.58
C ILE A 405 6.17 -6.35 -1.13
N TYR A 406 6.76 -6.24 0.06
CA TYR A 406 7.21 -4.95 0.58
C TYR A 406 8.55 -4.57 -0.05
N GLY A 407 8.69 -3.29 -0.42
CA GLY A 407 9.94 -2.65 -0.83
C GLY A 407 10.23 -1.44 0.05
N ALA A 408 11.51 -1.20 0.33
CA ALA A 408 11.95 0.02 1.00
C ALA A 408 13.05 0.69 0.18
N TYR A 409 12.88 1.99 -0.03
CA TYR A 409 13.76 2.84 -0.81
C TYR A 409 14.22 4.04 0.01
N LEU A 410 15.52 4.31 0.03
CA LEU A 410 16.08 5.53 0.59
C LEU A 410 17.24 5.99 -0.29
N ARG A 411 17.18 7.25 -0.69
CA ARG A 411 18.22 7.93 -1.46
C ARG A 411 18.56 9.26 -0.79
N ASN A 412 19.83 9.64 -0.84
CA ASN A 412 20.30 10.99 -0.56
C ASN A 412 21.10 11.48 -1.76
N LYS A 413 20.57 12.47 -2.49
CA LYS A 413 21.09 12.95 -3.77
C LYS A 413 21.24 11.79 -4.76
N ASP A 414 22.45 11.51 -5.20
CA ASP A 414 22.73 10.44 -6.17
C ASP A 414 22.98 9.08 -5.52
N LYS A 415 23.16 9.05 -4.18
CA LYS A 415 23.47 7.83 -3.44
C LYS A 415 22.19 7.11 -3.03
N VAL A 416 21.95 5.94 -3.61
CA VAL A 416 20.98 4.97 -3.10
C VAL A 416 21.55 4.35 -1.83
N ILE A 417 20.90 4.61 -0.70
CA ILE A 417 21.28 4.11 0.63
C ILE A 417 20.58 2.77 0.91
N MET A 418 19.36 2.61 0.41
CA MET A 418 18.56 1.41 0.54
C MET A 418 17.67 1.25 -0.69
N ASN A 419 17.64 0.06 -1.28
CA ASN A 419 16.66 -0.32 -2.30
C ASN A 419 16.45 -1.84 -2.22
N ASP A 420 15.64 -2.25 -1.23
CA ASP A 420 15.60 -3.63 -0.78
C ASP A 420 14.18 -4.21 -0.80
N GLN A 421 14.08 -5.50 -1.12
CA GLN A 421 12.91 -6.30 -0.80
C GLN A 421 12.85 -6.53 0.72
N CYS A 422 11.70 -6.26 1.33
CA CYS A 422 11.56 -6.11 2.77
C CYS A 422 10.48 -7.03 3.34
N GLY A 423 10.44 -8.30 2.97
CA GLY A 423 9.39 -9.23 3.41
C GLY A 423 8.11 -9.15 2.59
N TYR A 424 7.02 -9.70 3.15
CA TYR A 424 5.78 -9.91 2.40
C TYR A 424 4.52 -9.86 3.26
N LEU A 425 3.38 -9.79 2.58
CA LEU A 425 2.04 -9.96 3.10
C LEU A 425 1.33 -10.95 2.18
N MET A 426 0.67 -11.97 2.71
CA MET A 426 -0.32 -12.73 1.96
C MET A 426 -1.70 -12.36 2.51
N ARG A 427 -2.62 -12.02 1.62
CA ARG A 427 -4.03 -11.79 1.95
C ARG A 427 -4.84 -12.86 1.27
N THR A 428 -5.75 -13.48 2.00
CA THR A 428 -6.60 -14.57 1.48
C THR A 428 -8.06 -14.22 1.71
N LYS A 429 -8.90 -14.45 0.71
CA LYS A 429 -10.34 -14.17 0.77
C LYS A 429 -11.12 -15.32 0.15
N VAL A 430 -12.39 -15.46 0.52
CA VAL A 430 -13.29 -16.41 -0.15
C VAL A 430 -13.37 -16.08 -1.65
N SER A 431 -13.35 -17.11 -2.50
CA SER A 431 -13.26 -16.97 -3.97
C SER A 431 -14.43 -16.20 -4.58
N SER A 432 -15.60 -16.25 -3.93
CA SER A 432 -16.79 -15.50 -4.32
C SER A 432 -16.74 -14.00 -3.99
N SER A 433 -15.77 -13.55 -3.17
CA SER A 433 -15.67 -12.15 -2.76
C SER A 433 -14.88 -11.33 -3.79
N ASN A 434 -15.51 -10.25 -4.27
CA ASN A 434 -14.87 -9.33 -5.20
C ASN A 434 -13.79 -8.46 -4.53
N GLU A 435 -13.97 -8.09 -3.25
CA GLU A 435 -13.09 -7.18 -2.50
C GLU A 435 -12.01 -7.89 -1.67
N GLY A 436 -10.87 -7.24 -1.39
CA GLY A 436 -9.68 -7.88 -0.80
C GLY A 436 -9.09 -7.23 0.46
N GLY A 437 -9.68 -6.16 0.97
CA GLY A 437 -9.15 -5.47 2.15
C GLY A 437 -9.35 -6.24 3.45
N VAL A 438 -8.29 -6.46 4.23
CA VAL A 438 -8.40 -7.02 5.61
C VAL A 438 -9.06 -5.99 6.53
N ALA A 439 -8.60 -4.74 6.49
CA ALA A 439 -9.17 -3.64 7.28
C ALA A 439 -10.65 -3.37 6.91
N ALA A 440 -11.01 -3.58 5.64
CA ALA A 440 -12.39 -3.48 5.15
C ALA A 440 -13.25 -4.73 5.45
N GLY A 441 -12.66 -5.80 6.00
CA GLY A 441 -13.38 -6.99 6.47
C GLY A 441 -13.55 -8.12 5.45
N PHE A 442 -13.04 -7.99 4.24
CA PHE A 442 -13.23 -8.96 3.14
C PHE A 442 -12.19 -10.09 3.13
N ALA A 443 -10.96 -9.78 3.51
CA ALA A 443 -9.85 -10.74 3.54
C ALA A 443 -9.41 -11.06 4.97
N VAL A 444 -8.57 -12.09 5.07
CA VAL A 444 -7.82 -12.46 6.27
C VAL A 444 -6.32 -12.38 5.96
N LEU A 445 -5.52 -12.20 7.01
CA LEU A 445 -4.07 -12.31 6.93
C LEU A 445 -3.65 -13.76 6.74
N ASP A 446 -2.59 -13.98 5.98
CA ASP A 446 -2.09 -15.31 5.66
C ASP A 446 -0.56 -15.28 5.56
N SER A 447 0.05 -16.46 5.45
CA SER A 447 1.43 -16.60 5.03
C SER A 447 1.55 -17.58 3.87
N ILE A 448 2.78 -17.77 3.38
CA ILE A 448 3.03 -18.55 2.18
C ILE A 448 3.56 -19.93 2.56
N TYR A 449 3.17 -20.96 1.81
CA TYR A 449 3.82 -22.25 1.78
C TYR A 449 4.45 -22.48 0.40
N LEU A 450 5.77 -22.44 0.32
CA LEU A 450 6.48 -22.54 -0.96
C LEU A 450 6.54 -24.00 -1.44
N ASN A 451 5.89 -24.28 -2.57
CA ASN A 451 5.90 -25.60 -3.21
C ASN A 451 6.93 -25.71 -4.34
#